data_AF-A0A2J5PMN9-F1
#
_entry.id   AF-A0A2J5PMN9-F1
#
_cell.length_a   1.000
_cell.length_b   1.000
_cell.length_c   1.000
_cell.angle_alpha   90.00
_cell.angle_beta   90.00
_cell.angle_gamma   90.00
#
_symmetry.space_group_name_H-M   'P 1'
#
loop_
_entity.id
_entity.type
_entity.pdbx_description
1 polymer ?
#
loop_
_entity_poly.entity_id
_entity_poly.type
_entity_poly.pdbx_seq_one_letter_code
_entity_poly.pdbx_strand_id
1 'polypeptide(L)'
;MATASLRYYTYDANNQARERLLGIENVENIDEMLIPLNEKNTPIFITKAFTGIACKRWRVEFVLGIEKNIWGVWLSEKDISNDVYLSQTMKKRSIAHAGGIVKRGCIVIVEFGHIYLTLNFSNGLSDSSRYPCYHQSGEMHKRRPAIVVSADKRGVKVVPITSQEPDGHLYNRAIFELESSSTTYISEFKRDKPCFALCEMIQTVSPTRILPPEAKDMKSRDRRFRRDESYYRKLSTNDLHALEEGLLAAVGMASLRKKNDTLLGERDRLKNSLDEQDQMLVSTSHALEQTRTLHDDFKKRYEVLLQLYLASSGHTSLQ
;
A
#
# COMPACT_ATOMS: atom_id res chain seq x y z
N MET A 1 -9.54 49.10 4.90
CA MET A 1 -9.34 47.68 5.26
C MET A 1 -9.14 46.92 3.96
N ALA A 2 -8.20 45.98 3.90
CA ALA A 2 -7.96 45.21 2.68
C ALA A 2 -9.08 44.17 2.54
N THR A 3 -9.89 44.34 1.50
CA THR A 3 -10.93 43.38 1.09
C THR A 3 -10.50 42.80 -0.24
N ALA A 4 -10.57 41.48 -0.33
CA ALA A 4 -10.28 40.68 -1.51
C ALA A 4 -11.46 39.77 -1.84
N SER A 5 -11.70 39.51 -3.12
CA SER A 5 -12.79 38.64 -3.57
C SER A 5 -12.31 37.60 -4.58
N LEU A 6 -12.73 36.36 -4.37
CA LEU A 6 -12.60 35.27 -5.33
C LEU A 6 -13.96 35.00 -5.97
N ARG A 7 -14.07 35.19 -7.29
CA ARG A 7 -15.29 34.98 -8.07
C ARG A 7 -15.15 33.71 -8.89
N TYR A 8 -16.10 32.81 -8.79
CA TYR A 8 -16.09 31.54 -9.50
C TYR A 8 -17.00 31.63 -10.72
N TYR A 9 -16.53 31.22 -11.89
CA TYR A 9 -17.27 31.26 -13.15
C TYR A 9 -17.32 29.89 -13.80
N THR A 10 -18.37 29.60 -14.57
CA THR A 10 -18.33 28.48 -15.52
C THR A 10 -17.39 28.80 -16.67
N TYR A 11 -16.69 27.79 -17.16
CA TYR A 11 -15.88 27.88 -18.38
C TYR A 11 -16.55 27.13 -19.53
N ASP A 12 -16.68 27.80 -20.68
CA ASP A 12 -17.08 27.19 -21.94
C ASP A 12 -16.04 27.55 -23.01
N ALA A 13 -15.26 26.56 -23.45
CA ALA A 13 -14.19 26.74 -24.43
C ALA A 13 -14.69 27.28 -25.78
N ASN A 14 -15.98 27.09 -26.10
CA ASN A 14 -16.55 27.47 -27.39
C ASN A 14 -17.28 28.81 -27.34
N ASN A 15 -17.62 29.34 -26.16
CA ASN A 15 -18.40 30.56 -26.04
C ASN A 15 -18.23 31.26 -24.68
N GLN A 16 -17.35 32.27 -24.65
CA GLN A 16 -17.16 33.12 -23.47
C GLN A 16 -18.43 33.87 -23.01
N ALA A 17 -19.39 34.12 -23.91
CA ALA A 17 -20.65 34.77 -23.52
C ALA A 17 -21.58 33.86 -22.69
N ARG A 18 -21.24 32.56 -22.56
CA ARG A 18 -21.94 31.61 -21.70
C ARG A 18 -21.31 31.46 -20.31
N GLU A 19 -20.24 32.20 -20.04
CA GLU A 19 -19.65 32.23 -18.70
C GLU A 19 -20.64 32.83 -17.70
N ARG A 20 -20.95 32.07 -16.66
CA ARG A 20 -21.90 32.44 -15.62
C ARG A 20 -21.19 32.45 -14.27
N LEU A 21 -21.44 33.50 -13.50
CA LEU A 21 -21.01 33.56 -12.11
C LEU A 21 -21.69 32.44 -11.29
N LEU A 22 -20.87 31.60 -10.67
CA LEU A 22 -21.26 30.49 -9.81
C LEU A 22 -21.36 30.91 -8.34
N GLY A 23 -20.45 31.78 -7.90
CA GLY A 23 -20.40 32.24 -6.50
C GLY A 23 -19.24 33.18 -6.24
N ILE A 24 -19.25 33.81 -5.06
CA ILE A 24 -18.24 34.77 -4.62
C ILE A 24 -17.80 34.40 -3.21
N GLU A 25 -16.50 34.41 -2.96
CA GLU A 25 -15.89 34.37 -1.63
C GLU A 25 -15.22 35.70 -1.34
N ASN A 26 -15.59 36.32 -0.24
CA ASN A 26 -14.98 37.56 0.22
C ASN A 26 -14.05 37.26 1.39
N VAL A 27 -12.91 37.93 1.38
CA VAL A 27 -11.83 37.80 2.35
C VAL A 27 -11.52 39.19 2.88
N GLU A 28 -11.57 39.35 4.21
CA GLU A 28 -11.35 40.63 4.89
C GLU A 28 -10.24 40.48 5.93
N ASN A 29 -9.34 41.46 5.98
CA ASN A 29 -8.21 41.50 6.93
C ASN A 29 -7.32 40.23 6.89
N ILE A 30 -7.12 39.69 5.70
CA ILE A 30 -6.17 38.61 5.41
C ILE A 30 -5.30 39.11 4.25
N ASP A 31 -4.00 38.88 4.31
CA ASP A 31 -3.05 39.44 3.34
C ASP A 31 -2.84 38.57 2.09
N GLU A 32 -3.15 37.28 2.20
CA GLU A 32 -2.94 36.32 1.13
C GLU A 32 -3.89 35.12 1.21
N MET A 33 -4.13 34.48 0.06
CA MET A 33 -5.03 33.33 -0.04
C MET A 33 -4.44 32.21 -0.88
N LEU A 34 -4.85 30.97 -0.58
CA LEU A 34 -4.45 29.81 -1.39
C LEU A 34 -5.34 29.70 -2.61
N ILE A 35 -4.71 29.66 -3.79
CA ILE A 35 -5.41 29.51 -5.06
C ILE A 35 -5.08 28.18 -5.73
N PRO A 36 -6.07 27.57 -6.42
CA PRO A 36 -5.89 26.28 -7.09
C PRO A 36 -5.16 26.49 -8.43
N LEU A 37 -3.94 26.99 -8.36
CA LEU A 37 -2.98 27.12 -9.46
C LEU A 37 -1.79 26.20 -9.18
N ASN A 38 -1.11 25.72 -10.22
CA ASN A 38 0.18 25.08 -10.07
C ASN A 38 1.14 25.53 -11.17
N GLU A 39 2.43 25.45 -10.87
CA GLU A 39 3.50 25.78 -11.82
C GLU A 39 3.62 24.76 -12.96
N LYS A 40 3.20 23.51 -12.72
CA LYS A 40 3.49 22.36 -13.60
C LYS A 40 2.42 22.09 -14.68
N ASN A 41 1.59 23.08 -15.02
CA ASN A 41 0.48 22.98 -15.98
C ASN A 41 -0.31 21.66 -15.88
N THR A 42 -0.53 21.17 -14.65
CA THR A 42 -1.24 19.92 -14.43
C THR A 42 -2.68 20.18 -14.03
N PRO A 43 -3.65 19.34 -14.46
CA PRO A 43 -5.05 19.57 -14.12
C PRO A 43 -5.26 19.62 -12.60
N ILE A 44 -5.92 20.68 -12.13
CA ILE A 44 -6.34 20.83 -10.74
C ILE A 44 -7.85 20.61 -10.67
N PHE A 45 -8.26 19.88 -9.64
CA PHE A 45 -9.67 19.68 -9.35
C PHE A 45 -9.97 20.19 -7.95
N ILE A 46 -11.07 20.93 -7.82
CA ILE A 46 -11.57 21.42 -6.53
C ILE A 46 -12.95 20.81 -6.26
N THR A 47 -13.29 20.71 -4.98
CA THR A 47 -14.63 20.33 -4.54
C THR A 47 -15.31 21.54 -3.93
N LYS A 48 -16.37 22.02 -4.57
CA LYS A 48 -17.14 23.18 -4.10
C LYS A 48 -18.61 23.01 -4.51
N ALA A 49 -19.51 23.20 -3.55
CA ALA A 49 -20.95 23.15 -3.82
C ALA A 49 -21.45 24.58 -4.05
N PHE A 50 -22.04 24.82 -5.21
CA PHE A 50 -22.69 26.10 -5.54
C PHE A 50 -24.21 25.94 -5.47
N THR A 51 -24.90 26.98 -5.03
CA THR A 51 -26.35 26.99 -4.91
C THR A 51 -27.00 26.71 -6.27
N GLY A 52 -27.96 25.79 -6.30
CA GLY A 52 -28.70 25.44 -7.53
C GLY A 52 -27.94 24.56 -8.52
N ILE A 53 -26.74 24.08 -8.18
CA ILE A 53 -25.91 23.24 -9.07
C ILE A 53 -25.62 21.90 -8.41
N ALA A 54 -25.97 20.81 -9.10
CA ALA A 54 -25.77 19.45 -8.60
C ALA A 54 -24.28 19.03 -8.60
N CYS A 55 -23.52 19.53 -9.58
CA CYS A 55 -22.09 19.27 -9.68
C CYS A 55 -21.33 19.89 -8.50
N LYS A 56 -20.52 19.07 -7.83
CA LYS A 56 -19.67 19.51 -6.71
C LYS A 56 -18.18 19.43 -7.02
N ARG A 57 -17.81 18.78 -8.12
CA ARG A 57 -16.43 18.54 -8.51
C ARG A 57 -16.13 19.31 -9.77
N TRP A 58 -15.11 20.15 -9.68
CA TRP A 58 -14.80 21.11 -10.74
C TRP A 58 -13.37 20.93 -11.15
N ARG A 59 -13.10 20.98 -12.46
CA ARG A 59 -11.76 21.18 -12.98
C ARG A 59 -11.51 22.67 -13.05
N VAL A 60 -10.38 23.11 -12.51
CA VAL A 60 -9.91 24.49 -12.64
C VAL A 60 -9.21 24.61 -13.98
N GLU A 61 -9.72 25.51 -14.82
CA GLU A 61 -9.16 25.77 -16.15
C GLU A 61 -8.11 26.86 -16.08
N PHE A 62 -8.43 27.98 -15.41
CA PHE A 62 -7.46 29.04 -15.10
C PHE A 62 -7.95 29.95 -13.97
N VAL A 63 -7.02 30.75 -13.45
CA VAL A 63 -7.25 31.79 -12.45
C VAL A 63 -6.68 33.09 -13.01
N LEU A 64 -7.43 34.19 -12.93
CA LEU A 64 -7.04 35.49 -13.48
C LEU A 64 -7.41 36.63 -12.53
N GLY A 65 -6.55 37.65 -12.41
CA GLY A 65 -6.92 38.91 -11.77
C GLY A 65 -7.84 39.72 -12.69
N ILE A 66 -9.06 40.01 -12.23
CA ILE A 66 -10.06 40.77 -12.99
C ILE A 66 -9.87 42.26 -12.71
N GLU A 67 -9.77 42.62 -11.43
CA GLU A 67 -9.59 43.98 -10.94
C GLU A 67 -8.67 43.96 -9.71
N LYS A 68 -8.30 45.15 -9.20
CA LYS A 68 -7.55 45.23 -7.94
C LYS A 68 -8.31 44.50 -6.84
N ASN A 69 -7.65 43.53 -6.22
CA ASN A 69 -8.20 42.66 -5.19
C ASN A 69 -9.39 41.76 -5.61
N ILE A 70 -9.62 41.56 -6.91
CA ILE A 70 -10.67 40.67 -7.41
C ILE A 70 -10.05 39.67 -8.38
N TRP A 71 -10.19 38.38 -8.06
CA TRP A 71 -9.69 37.29 -8.89
C TRP A 71 -10.83 36.37 -9.32
N GLY A 72 -10.80 35.97 -10.58
CA GLY A 72 -11.71 34.99 -11.16
C GLY A 72 -11.09 33.59 -11.16
N VAL A 73 -11.92 32.58 -10.93
CA VAL A 73 -11.58 31.16 -11.08
C VAL A 73 -12.58 30.54 -12.05
N TRP A 74 -12.10 30.06 -13.19
CA TRP A 74 -12.93 29.47 -14.24
C TRP A 74 -12.94 27.96 -14.13
N LEU A 75 -14.15 27.41 -14.09
CA LEU A 75 -14.41 26.03 -13.73
C LEU A 75 -15.18 25.31 -14.82
N SER A 76 -14.72 24.10 -15.19
CA SER A 76 -15.51 23.15 -15.96
C SER A 76 -16.03 22.03 -15.05
N GLU A 77 -17.26 21.58 -15.30
CA GLU A 77 -17.84 20.48 -14.54
C GLU A 77 -17.04 19.19 -14.76
N LYS A 78 -16.69 18.49 -13.68
CA LYS A 78 -16.12 17.16 -13.77
C LYS A 78 -17.21 16.13 -13.56
N ASP A 79 -17.49 15.34 -14.59
CA ASP A 79 -18.35 14.17 -14.45
C ASP A 79 -17.73 13.18 -13.44
N ILE A 80 -18.50 12.91 -12.38
CA ILE A 80 -18.20 11.99 -11.29
C ILE A 80 -19.28 10.92 -11.14
N SER A 81 -20.17 10.77 -12.12
CA SER A 81 -21.27 9.80 -12.09
C SER A 81 -20.79 8.36 -11.87
N ASN A 82 -19.59 8.04 -12.36
CA ASN A 82 -18.96 6.73 -12.22
C ASN A 82 -18.03 6.61 -10.99
N ASP A 83 -17.78 7.69 -10.24
CA ASP A 83 -16.88 7.65 -9.08
C ASP A 83 -17.60 7.00 -7.88
N VAL A 84 -17.18 5.78 -7.53
CA VAL A 84 -17.63 5.08 -6.32
C VAL A 84 -16.47 5.00 -5.33
N TYR A 85 -16.60 5.64 -4.17
CA TYR A 85 -15.55 5.61 -3.15
C TYR A 85 -15.64 4.35 -2.28
N LEU A 86 -14.51 3.88 -1.75
CA LEU A 86 -14.45 2.72 -0.87
C LEU A 86 -15.37 2.88 0.35
N SER A 87 -15.49 4.09 0.90
CA SER A 87 -16.45 4.39 1.97
C SER A 87 -17.91 4.10 1.57
N GLN A 88 -18.28 4.38 0.32
CA GLN A 88 -19.62 4.07 -0.21
C GLN A 88 -19.79 2.56 -0.41
N THR A 89 -18.77 1.88 -0.93
CA THR A 89 -18.78 0.41 -1.06
C THR A 89 -18.91 -0.27 0.31
N MET A 90 -18.18 0.23 1.32
CA MET A 90 -18.26 -0.25 2.71
C MET A 90 -19.67 -0.09 3.27
N LYS A 91 -20.29 1.08 3.08
CA LYS A 91 -21.68 1.35 3.50
C LYS A 91 -22.67 0.42 2.80
N LYS A 92 -22.55 0.27 1.47
CA LYS A 92 -23.42 -0.59 0.65
C LYS A 92 -23.33 -2.07 1.04
N ARG A 93 -22.15 -2.53 1.47
CA ARG A 93 -21.89 -3.93 1.88
C ARG A 93 -21.96 -4.16 3.39
N SER A 94 -22.30 -3.13 4.18
CA SER A 94 -22.31 -3.20 5.66
C SER A 94 -20.99 -3.68 6.27
N ILE A 95 -19.85 -3.25 5.72
CA ILE A 95 -18.51 -3.63 6.18
C ILE A 95 -17.94 -2.53 7.10
N ALA A 96 -17.57 -2.91 8.32
CA ALA A 96 -17.14 -1.97 9.35
C ALA A 96 -15.76 -1.33 9.11
N HIS A 97 -14.84 -2.02 8.42
CA HIS A 97 -13.49 -1.50 8.14
C HIS A 97 -12.97 -1.93 6.77
N ALA A 98 -12.09 -1.11 6.19
CA ALA A 98 -11.61 -1.26 4.81
C ALA A 98 -10.97 -2.63 4.53
N GLY A 99 -10.30 -3.23 5.52
CA GLY A 99 -9.69 -4.56 5.41
C GLY A 99 -10.66 -5.71 5.11
N GLY A 100 -11.98 -5.51 5.22
CA GLY A 100 -12.97 -6.48 4.75
C GLY A 100 -13.16 -6.49 3.23
N ILE A 101 -12.68 -5.47 2.52
CA ILE A 101 -12.83 -5.30 1.06
C ILE A 101 -11.46 -5.33 0.39
N VAL A 102 -10.58 -4.40 0.77
CA VAL A 102 -9.26 -4.26 0.15
C VAL A 102 -8.23 -5.07 0.92
N LYS A 103 -7.41 -5.82 0.20
CA LYS A 103 -6.37 -6.70 0.76
C LYS A 103 -4.98 -6.24 0.31
N ARG A 104 -3.94 -6.72 0.99
CA ARG A 104 -2.56 -6.47 0.59
C ARG A 104 -2.33 -6.89 -0.87
N GLY A 105 -1.67 -6.03 -1.64
CA GLY A 105 -1.41 -6.20 -3.06
C GLY A 105 -2.55 -5.78 -3.98
N CYS A 106 -3.73 -5.40 -3.48
CA CYS A 106 -4.79 -4.83 -4.31
C CYS A 106 -4.33 -3.50 -4.92
N ILE A 107 -4.67 -3.27 -6.19
CA ILE A 107 -4.46 -1.97 -6.84
C ILE A 107 -5.73 -1.14 -6.69
N VAL A 108 -5.58 0.09 -6.24
CA VAL A 108 -6.65 1.06 -6.03
C VAL A 108 -6.29 2.40 -6.64
N ILE A 109 -7.28 3.27 -6.85
CA ILE A 109 -7.06 4.65 -7.27
C ILE A 109 -7.24 5.56 -6.07
N VAL A 110 -6.27 6.41 -5.79
CA VAL A 110 -6.25 7.25 -4.60
C VAL A 110 -6.22 8.72 -5.00
N GLU A 111 -7.08 9.51 -4.40
CA GLU A 111 -7.09 10.95 -4.51
C GLU A 111 -6.23 11.59 -3.41
N PHE A 112 -4.99 11.95 -3.75
CA PHE A 112 -4.07 12.54 -2.79
C PHE A 112 -4.36 14.01 -2.53
N GLY A 113 -4.80 14.76 -3.54
CA GLY A 113 -5.11 16.20 -3.42
C GLY A 113 -4.30 17.03 -4.40
N HIS A 114 -4.12 18.31 -4.11
CA HIS A 114 -3.39 19.24 -4.96
C HIS A 114 -2.49 20.13 -4.11
N ILE A 115 -1.34 20.50 -4.67
CA ILE A 115 -0.45 21.53 -4.14
C ILE A 115 -0.99 22.86 -4.67
N TYR A 116 -1.25 23.78 -3.75
CA TYR A 116 -1.78 25.11 -4.05
C TYR A 116 -0.64 26.12 -4.18
N LEU A 117 -0.92 27.28 -4.77
CA LEU A 117 -0.05 28.44 -4.65
C LEU A 117 -0.69 29.47 -3.71
N THR A 118 0.15 30.32 -3.14
CA THR A 118 -0.27 31.44 -2.32
C THR A 118 -0.32 32.69 -3.18
N LEU A 119 -1.45 33.42 -3.14
CA LEU A 119 -1.62 34.71 -3.78
C LEU A 119 -1.67 35.79 -2.71
N ASN A 120 -0.57 36.51 -2.57
CA ASN A 120 -0.46 37.69 -1.73
C ASN A 120 -0.99 38.91 -2.49
N PHE A 121 -1.85 39.68 -1.84
CA PHE A 121 -2.53 40.80 -2.49
C PHE A 121 -1.60 41.98 -2.82
N SER A 122 -0.41 42.01 -2.19
CA SER A 122 0.63 43.01 -2.45
C SER A 122 1.79 42.45 -3.27
N ASN A 123 2.21 41.22 -2.98
CA ASN A 123 3.46 40.63 -3.50
C ASN A 123 3.25 39.62 -4.64
N GLY A 124 2.00 39.29 -4.98
CA GLY A 124 1.68 38.35 -6.05
C GLY A 124 1.79 36.87 -5.64
N LEU A 125 2.12 36.01 -6.60
CA LEU A 125 2.14 34.56 -6.42
C LEU A 125 3.44 34.07 -5.77
N SER A 126 3.30 33.12 -4.85
CA SER A 126 4.41 32.40 -4.21
C SER A 126 3.99 30.96 -3.89
N ASP A 127 4.95 30.14 -3.44
CA ASP A 127 4.67 28.77 -3.00
C ASP A 127 3.80 28.74 -1.72
N SER A 128 3.26 27.56 -1.42
CA SER A 128 2.45 27.33 -0.22
C SER A 128 3.25 26.85 1.00
N SER A 129 4.57 27.05 1.04
CA SER A 129 5.46 26.50 2.08
C SER A 129 5.08 26.94 3.50
N ARG A 130 4.48 28.13 3.63
CA ARG A 130 4.01 28.69 4.90
C ARG A 130 2.68 28.11 5.40
N TYR A 131 2.04 27.24 4.60
CA TYR A 131 0.72 26.66 4.87
C TYR A 131 0.78 25.15 5.09
N PRO A 132 1.38 24.66 6.20
CA PRO A 132 1.61 23.23 6.42
C PRO A 132 0.33 22.38 6.52
N CYS A 133 -0.83 23.01 6.68
CA CYS A 133 -2.14 22.34 6.62
C CYS A 133 -2.54 21.87 5.22
N TYR A 134 -1.82 22.30 4.17
CA TYR A 134 -2.06 21.97 2.77
C TYR A 134 -0.94 21.11 2.21
N HIS A 135 -1.21 20.43 1.09
CA HIS A 135 -0.20 19.58 0.47
C HIS A 135 0.99 20.40 0.00
N GLN A 136 2.17 19.92 0.34
CA GLN A 136 3.42 20.60 0.06
C GLN A 136 4.16 20.00 -1.13
N SER A 137 5.12 20.76 -1.65
CA SER A 137 6.05 20.24 -2.64
C SER A 137 6.81 19.03 -2.09
N GLY A 138 6.97 17.99 -2.91
CA GLY A 138 7.53 16.70 -2.50
C GLY A 138 6.48 15.69 -2.03
N GLU A 139 5.27 16.12 -1.65
CA GLU A 139 4.21 15.20 -1.25
C GLU A 139 3.48 14.58 -2.45
N MET A 140 2.82 13.45 -2.18
CA MET A 140 1.98 12.80 -3.16
C MET A 140 0.75 13.69 -3.44
N HIS A 141 0.46 13.89 -4.71
CA HIS A 141 -0.62 14.75 -5.19
C HIS A 141 -1.24 14.15 -6.46
N LYS A 142 -2.41 14.67 -6.85
CA LYS A 142 -3.32 14.18 -7.90
C LYS A 142 -4.00 12.87 -7.55
N ARG A 143 -4.89 12.43 -8.44
CA ARG A 143 -5.46 11.09 -8.45
C ARG A 143 -4.47 10.13 -9.10
N ARG A 144 -4.06 9.07 -8.40
CA ARG A 144 -3.03 8.11 -8.87
C ARG A 144 -3.38 6.67 -8.51
N PRO A 145 -2.96 5.68 -9.31
CA PRO A 145 -2.96 4.29 -8.86
C PRO A 145 -2.03 4.11 -7.65
N ALA A 146 -2.41 3.20 -6.76
CA ALA A 146 -1.63 2.84 -5.58
C ALA A 146 -1.86 1.37 -5.20
N ILE A 147 -0.90 0.78 -4.52
CA ILE A 147 -0.90 -0.60 -4.03
C ILE A 147 -1.29 -0.59 -2.56
N VAL A 148 -2.29 -1.37 -2.18
CA VAL A 148 -2.66 -1.54 -0.78
C VAL A 148 -1.61 -2.38 -0.07
N VAL A 149 -1.03 -1.84 1.01
CA VAL A 149 -0.09 -2.55 1.88
C VAL A 149 -0.83 -3.20 3.04
N SER A 150 -1.71 -2.45 3.68
CA SER A 150 -2.56 -2.92 4.78
C SER A 150 -3.82 -2.07 4.87
N ALA A 151 -4.87 -2.63 5.46
CA ALA A 151 -6.12 -1.91 5.70
C ALA A 151 -6.70 -2.34 7.05
N ASP A 152 -7.01 -1.36 7.90
CA ASP A 152 -7.52 -1.57 9.25
C ASP A 152 -8.58 -0.50 9.60
N LYS A 153 -8.88 -0.33 10.89
CA LYS A 153 -9.83 0.67 11.39
C LYS A 153 -9.31 2.11 11.26
N ARG A 154 -8.00 2.32 11.18
CA ARG A 154 -7.35 3.64 11.10
C ARG A 154 -7.31 4.16 9.66
N GLY A 155 -7.34 3.26 8.68
CA GLY A 155 -7.38 3.62 7.27
C GLY A 155 -6.76 2.55 6.39
N VAL A 156 -6.34 2.97 5.20
CA VAL A 156 -5.64 2.10 4.24
C VAL A 156 -4.24 2.65 4.02
N LYS A 157 -3.22 1.83 4.26
CA LYS A 157 -1.84 2.15 3.91
C LYS A 157 -1.61 1.78 2.46
N VAL A 158 -1.12 2.73 1.68
CA VAL A 158 -0.93 2.56 0.24
C VAL A 158 0.46 3.01 -0.19
N VAL A 159 1.00 2.34 -1.19
CA VAL A 159 2.21 2.73 -1.92
C VAL A 159 1.78 3.32 -3.27
N PRO A 160 2.05 4.59 -3.56
CA PRO A 160 1.65 5.21 -4.81
C PRO A 160 2.47 4.67 -6.00
N ILE A 161 1.84 4.69 -7.18
CA ILE A 161 2.46 4.31 -8.45
C ILE A 161 2.62 5.54 -9.33
N THR A 162 3.77 5.64 -10.02
CA THR A 162 4.06 6.67 -11.01
C THR A 162 4.39 6.06 -12.36
N SER A 163 4.08 6.77 -13.45
CA SER A 163 4.53 6.42 -14.82
C SER A 163 5.72 7.27 -15.28
N GLN A 164 6.19 8.17 -14.41
CA GLN A 164 7.44 8.89 -14.60
C GLN A 164 8.53 8.09 -13.89
N GLU A 165 9.58 7.76 -14.65
CA GLU A 165 10.76 7.10 -14.13
C GLU A 165 11.41 7.94 -13.01
N PRO A 166 11.52 7.39 -11.79
CA PRO A 166 12.15 8.11 -10.68
C PRO A 166 13.66 8.18 -10.85
N ASP A 167 14.25 9.31 -10.47
CA ASP A 167 15.69 9.49 -10.44
C ASP A 167 16.33 8.46 -9.51
N GLY A 168 17.34 7.75 -10.00
CA GLY A 168 18.07 6.77 -9.20
C GLY A 168 17.31 5.48 -8.88
N HIS A 169 16.19 5.17 -9.56
CA HIS A 169 15.45 3.92 -9.33
C HIS A 169 16.31 2.65 -9.46
N LEU A 170 17.37 2.67 -10.28
CA LEU A 170 18.33 1.56 -10.42
C LEU A 170 19.13 1.28 -9.15
N TYR A 171 19.31 2.28 -8.28
CA TYR A 171 20.08 2.19 -7.04
C TYR A 171 19.18 2.18 -5.79
N ASN A 172 17.97 2.71 -5.91
CA ASN A 172 17.00 2.75 -4.84
C ASN A 172 16.14 1.47 -4.81
N ARG A 173 16.46 0.57 -3.89
CA ARG A 173 15.72 -0.69 -3.69
C ARG A 173 14.29 -0.51 -3.18
N ALA A 174 13.92 0.68 -2.71
CA ALA A 174 12.55 1.00 -2.34
C ALA A 174 11.67 1.40 -3.55
N ILE A 175 12.23 1.39 -4.76
CA ILE A 175 11.53 1.63 -6.00
C ILE A 175 11.66 0.39 -6.88
N PHE A 176 10.56 -0.07 -7.43
CA PHE A 176 10.57 -1.18 -8.40
C PHE A 176 9.56 -0.93 -9.52
N GLU A 177 9.89 -1.42 -10.70
CA GLU A 177 8.99 -1.41 -11.85
C GLU A 177 8.00 -2.56 -11.74
N LEU A 178 6.73 -2.27 -12.04
CA LEU A 178 5.64 -3.25 -12.05
C LEU A 178 5.65 -4.05 -13.35
N GLU A 179 5.48 -5.36 -13.22
CA GLU A 179 5.28 -6.23 -14.37
C GLU A 179 3.98 -5.90 -15.12
N SER A 180 4.00 -6.10 -16.45
CA SER A 180 2.82 -5.92 -17.30
C SER A 180 1.61 -6.75 -16.84
N SER A 181 1.82 -7.91 -16.20
CA SER A 181 0.75 -8.74 -15.64
C SER A 181 -0.09 -8.02 -14.59
N SER A 182 0.51 -7.09 -13.84
CA SER A 182 -0.17 -6.32 -12.79
C SER A 182 -0.95 -5.12 -13.34
N THR A 183 -0.57 -4.62 -14.52
CA THR A 183 -1.10 -3.36 -15.08
C THR A 183 -2.06 -3.57 -16.26
N THR A 184 -1.91 -4.64 -17.04
CA THR A 184 -2.60 -4.85 -18.34
C THR A 184 -4.14 -4.69 -18.30
N TYR A 185 -4.77 -5.05 -17.19
CA TYR A 185 -6.24 -5.10 -17.06
C TYR A 185 -6.84 -3.91 -16.32
N ILE A 186 -6.09 -2.82 -16.16
CA ILE A 186 -6.50 -1.60 -15.47
C ILE A 186 -6.28 -0.41 -16.41
N SER A 187 -7.32 0.39 -16.65
CA SER A 187 -7.31 1.46 -17.66
C SER A 187 -6.37 2.62 -17.32
N GLU A 188 -6.13 2.83 -16.03
CA GLU A 188 -5.33 3.95 -15.52
C GLU A 188 -3.84 3.80 -15.84
N PHE A 189 -3.40 2.59 -16.21
CA PHE A 189 -2.06 2.36 -16.72
C PHE A 189 -2.05 2.47 -18.23
N LYS A 190 -1.10 3.27 -18.75
CA LYS A 190 -0.84 3.34 -20.18
C LYS A 190 0.04 2.15 -20.57
N ARG A 191 -0.37 1.40 -21.60
CA ARG A 191 0.33 0.18 -22.03
C ARG A 191 1.78 0.42 -22.43
N ASP A 192 2.08 1.61 -22.94
CA ASP A 192 3.41 1.95 -23.48
C ASP A 192 4.28 2.70 -22.46
N LYS A 193 3.89 2.74 -21.18
CA LYS A 193 4.66 3.42 -20.14
C LYS A 193 5.02 2.48 -19.00
N PRO A 194 6.30 2.45 -18.58
CA PRO A 194 6.68 1.74 -17.37
C PRO A 194 5.98 2.36 -16.16
N CYS A 195 5.74 1.54 -15.15
CA CYS A 195 5.03 1.95 -13.94
C CYS A 195 5.87 1.57 -12.73
N PHE A 196 6.18 2.54 -11.87
CA PHE A 196 7.06 2.35 -10.72
C PHE A 196 6.28 2.51 -9.42
N ALA A 197 6.44 1.57 -8.51
CA ALA A 197 5.94 1.66 -7.15
C ALA A 197 6.95 2.39 -6.26
N LEU A 198 6.49 3.36 -5.46
CA LEU A 198 7.35 4.23 -4.64
C LEU A 198 7.19 3.88 -3.15
N CYS A 199 7.89 2.84 -2.66
CA CYS A 199 7.69 2.32 -1.30
C CYS A 199 8.06 3.34 -0.20
N GLU A 200 9.01 4.25 -0.45
CA GLU A 200 9.35 5.36 0.45
C GLU A 200 8.21 6.36 0.65
N MET A 201 7.29 6.46 -0.31
CA MET A 201 6.12 7.35 -0.25
C MET A 201 4.88 6.66 0.31
N ILE A 202 5.05 5.63 1.14
CA ILE A 202 3.92 4.95 1.79
C ILE A 202 3.12 5.94 2.65
N GLN A 203 1.81 5.98 2.46
CA GLN A 203 0.93 6.88 3.20
C GLN A 203 -0.34 6.16 3.68
N THR A 204 -0.87 6.58 4.82
CA THR A 204 -2.21 6.17 5.28
C THR A 204 -3.25 7.12 4.72
N VAL A 205 -4.24 6.58 4.01
CA VAL A 205 -5.32 7.36 3.37
C VAL A 205 -6.70 6.90 3.84
N SER A 206 -7.63 7.86 3.87
CA SER A 206 -9.03 7.60 4.22
C SER A 206 -9.73 6.80 3.12
N PRO A 207 -10.63 5.85 3.46
CA PRO A 207 -11.52 5.21 2.48
C PRO A 207 -12.36 6.18 1.63
N THR A 208 -12.56 7.43 2.08
CA THR A 208 -13.23 8.49 1.32
C THR A 208 -12.38 9.07 0.19
N ARG A 209 -11.11 8.67 0.08
CA ARG A 209 -10.18 9.08 -0.99
C ARG A 209 -9.84 7.94 -1.95
N ILE A 210 -10.36 6.74 -1.71
CA ILE A 210 -10.02 5.54 -2.46
C ILE A 210 -11.18 5.21 -3.39
N LEU A 211 -10.87 4.96 -4.65
CA LEU A 211 -11.77 4.46 -5.67
C LEU A 211 -11.29 3.08 -6.15
N PRO A 212 -12.19 2.21 -6.62
CA PRO A 212 -11.78 1.00 -7.31
C PRO A 212 -11.12 1.36 -8.65
N PRO A 213 -10.19 0.55 -9.14
CA PRO A 213 -9.64 0.74 -10.49
C PRO A 213 -10.71 0.52 -11.56
N GLU A 214 -10.56 1.20 -12.70
CA GLU A 214 -11.28 0.83 -13.91
C GLU A 214 -10.65 -0.43 -14.49
N ALA A 215 -11.26 -1.56 -14.17
CA ALA A 215 -10.82 -2.87 -14.58
C ALA A 215 -11.52 -3.32 -15.86
N LYS A 216 -10.79 -4.04 -16.71
CA LYS A 216 -11.39 -4.72 -17.86
C LYS A 216 -12.33 -5.82 -17.37
N ASP A 217 -13.61 -5.75 -17.71
CA ASP A 217 -14.58 -6.79 -17.37
C ASP A 217 -14.34 -8.04 -18.22
N MET A 218 -13.92 -9.14 -17.60
CA MET A 218 -13.66 -10.41 -18.31
C MET A 218 -14.91 -11.28 -18.44
N LYS A 219 -15.98 -10.97 -17.68
CA LYS A 219 -17.22 -11.74 -17.67
C LYS A 219 -18.23 -11.20 -18.69
N SER A 220 -18.21 -9.89 -18.93
CA SER A 220 -19.07 -9.26 -19.93
C SER A 220 -18.57 -9.50 -21.36
N ARG A 221 -19.51 -9.77 -22.28
CA ARG A 221 -19.27 -9.95 -23.72
C ARG A 221 -18.58 -8.75 -24.36
N ASP A 222 -18.82 -7.54 -23.85
CA ASP A 222 -18.29 -6.29 -24.41
C ASP A 222 -16.86 -5.96 -23.99
N ARG A 223 -16.33 -6.66 -22.96
CA ARG A 223 -14.96 -6.51 -22.45
C ARG A 223 -14.54 -5.05 -22.17
N ARG A 224 -15.49 -4.18 -21.82
CA ARG A 224 -15.26 -2.76 -21.53
C ARG A 224 -14.62 -2.59 -20.16
N PHE A 225 -13.90 -1.49 -19.97
CA PHE A 225 -13.39 -1.08 -18.67
C PHE A 225 -14.53 -0.51 -17.83
N ARG A 226 -14.63 -0.94 -16.58
CA ARG A 226 -15.62 -0.47 -15.60
C ARG A 226 -14.99 -0.43 -14.21
N ARG A 227 -15.53 0.41 -13.33
CA ARG A 227 -15.12 0.48 -11.92
C ARG A 227 -15.38 -0.86 -11.23
N ASP A 228 -14.32 -1.57 -10.82
CA ASP A 228 -14.43 -2.85 -10.12
C ASP A 228 -14.64 -2.63 -8.62
N GLU A 229 -15.89 -2.38 -8.21
CA GLU A 229 -16.29 -2.25 -6.80
C GLU A 229 -15.93 -3.46 -5.92
N SER A 230 -15.48 -4.58 -6.50
CA SER A 230 -15.02 -5.74 -5.75
C SER A 230 -13.52 -5.78 -5.49
N TYR A 231 -12.76 -4.84 -6.05
CA TYR A 231 -11.34 -4.65 -5.76
C TYR A 231 -10.48 -5.92 -6.00
N TYR A 232 -10.81 -6.72 -7.02
CA TYR A 232 -10.13 -7.99 -7.28
C TYR A 232 -8.78 -7.83 -7.96
N ARG A 233 -8.52 -6.67 -8.56
CA ARG A 233 -7.25 -6.40 -9.23
C ARG A 233 -6.12 -6.31 -8.21
N LYS A 234 -5.12 -7.16 -8.41
CA LYS A 234 -3.97 -7.34 -7.51
C LYS A 234 -2.69 -7.47 -8.31
N LEU A 235 -1.58 -7.20 -7.64
CA LEU A 235 -0.24 -7.46 -8.12
C LEU A 235 0.00 -8.95 -8.46
N SER A 236 0.94 -9.19 -9.36
CA SER A 236 1.55 -10.51 -9.59
C SER A 236 2.29 -10.98 -8.34
N THR A 237 2.63 -12.27 -8.30
CA THR A 237 3.41 -12.84 -7.18
C THR A 237 4.81 -12.21 -7.10
N ASN A 238 5.43 -11.93 -8.25
CA ASN A 238 6.74 -11.30 -8.32
C ASN A 238 6.68 -9.86 -7.80
N ASP A 239 5.69 -9.08 -8.24
CA ASP A 239 5.49 -7.71 -7.78
C ASP A 239 5.13 -7.65 -6.29
N LEU A 240 4.42 -8.66 -5.76
CA LEU A 240 4.17 -8.80 -4.32
C LEU A 240 5.46 -9.00 -3.52
N HIS A 241 6.39 -9.80 -4.05
CA HIS A 241 7.70 -10.00 -3.43
C HIS A 241 8.55 -8.73 -3.53
N ALA A 242 8.54 -8.06 -4.69
CA ALA A 242 9.23 -6.79 -4.89
C ALA A 242 8.68 -5.68 -3.98
N LEU A 243 7.35 -5.66 -3.75
CA LEU A 243 6.72 -4.77 -2.78
C LEU A 243 7.25 -5.01 -1.37
N GLU A 244 7.43 -6.25 -0.96
CA GLU A 244 7.94 -6.58 0.37
C GLU A 244 9.40 -6.16 0.55
N GLU A 245 10.26 -6.47 -0.43
CA GLU A 245 11.65 -6.00 -0.47
C GLU A 245 11.72 -4.48 -0.45
N GLY A 246 10.91 -3.81 -1.27
CA GLY A 246 10.88 -2.36 -1.38
C GLY A 246 10.41 -1.67 -0.09
N LEU A 247 9.41 -2.24 0.59
CA LEU A 247 8.96 -1.74 1.90
C LEU A 247 10.02 -1.92 2.98
N LEU A 248 10.75 -3.04 2.98
CA LEU A 248 11.84 -3.26 3.92
C LEU A 248 13.02 -2.32 3.65
N ALA A 249 13.33 -2.06 2.39
CA ALA A 249 14.34 -1.07 2.00
C ALA A 249 13.93 0.34 2.46
N ALA A 250 12.67 0.74 2.22
CA ALA A 250 12.14 2.05 2.62
C ALA A 250 12.24 2.33 4.13
N VAL A 251 12.12 1.30 4.96
CA VAL A 251 12.21 1.41 6.44
C VAL A 251 13.64 1.14 6.95
N GLY A 252 14.61 0.92 6.06
CA GLY A 252 16.01 0.63 6.45
C GLY A 252 16.20 -0.75 7.09
N MET A 253 15.26 -1.68 6.89
CA MET A 253 15.23 -3.01 7.50
C MET A 253 15.64 -4.14 6.55
N ALA A 254 16.16 -3.83 5.35
CA ALA A 254 16.58 -4.83 4.38
C ALA A 254 17.62 -5.83 4.95
N SER A 255 18.52 -5.37 5.83
CA SER A 255 19.50 -6.24 6.49
C SER A 255 18.87 -7.18 7.53
N LEU A 256 17.74 -6.80 8.13
CA LEU A 256 17.04 -7.64 9.11
C LEU A 256 16.40 -8.84 8.43
N ARG A 257 15.87 -8.70 7.21
CA ARG A 257 15.35 -9.84 6.45
C ARG A 257 16.43 -10.88 6.19
N LYS A 258 17.61 -10.46 5.71
CA LYS A 258 18.76 -11.36 5.51
C LYS A 258 19.15 -12.11 6.79
N LYS A 259 19.19 -11.40 7.92
CA LYS A 259 19.45 -12.02 9.23
C LYS A 259 18.36 -13.01 9.61
N ASN A 260 17.09 -12.66 9.41
CA ASN A 260 15.96 -13.53 9.72
C ASN A 260 15.96 -14.80 8.86
N ASP A 261 16.25 -14.69 7.56
CA ASP A 261 16.35 -15.82 6.65
C ASP A 261 17.52 -16.75 7.05
N THR A 262 18.65 -16.17 7.48
CA THR A 262 19.79 -16.93 8.00
C THR A 262 19.41 -17.68 9.29
N LEU A 263 18.75 -16.99 10.23
CA LEU A 263 18.29 -17.57 11.50
C LEU A 263 17.23 -18.67 11.29
N LEU A 264 16.32 -18.51 10.33
CA LEU A 264 15.36 -19.53 9.97
C LEU A 264 16.05 -20.77 9.40
N GLY A 265 17.05 -20.59 8.53
CA GLY A 265 17.87 -21.69 8.01
C GLY A 265 18.68 -22.39 9.11
N GLU A 266 19.28 -21.66 10.05
CA GLU A 266 19.97 -22.23 11.21
C GLU A 266 19.02 -23.00 12.12
N ARG A 267 17.83 -22.45 12.39
CA ARG A 267 16.78 -23.12 13.16
C ARG A 267 16.37 -24.45 12.51
N ASP A 268 16.19 -24.47 11.19
CA ASP A 268 15.81 -25.69 10.48
C ASP A 268 16.93 -26.74 10.49
N ARG A 269 18.20 -26.32 10.38
CA ARG A 269 19.36 -27.21 10.54
C ARG A 269 19.46 -27.79 11.95
N LEU A 270 19.31 -26.94 12.98
CA LEU A 270 19.33 -27.38 14.38
C LEU A 270 18.18 -28.34 14.68
N LYS A 271 17.00 -28.09 14.12
CA LYS A 271 15.84 -28.98 14.27
C LYS A 271 16.12 -30.35 13.66
N ASN A 272 16.66 -30.40 12.44
CA ASN A 272 17.01 -31.67 11.81
C ASN A 272 18.09 -32.42 12.61
N SER A 273 19.09 -31.72 13.14
CA SER A 273 20.13 -32.33 13.99
C SER A 273 19.56 -32.86 15.31
N LEU A 274 18.57 -32.18 15.89
CA LEU A 274 17.88 -32.64 17.09
C LEU A 274 17.08 -33.92 16.80
N ASP A 275 16.34 -33.94 15.69
CA ASP A 275 15.57 -35.12 15.26
C ASP A 275 16.50 -36.34 15.00
N GLU A 276 17.70 -36.12 14.44
CA GLU A 276 18.72 -37.16 14.27
C GLU A 276 19.28 -37.67 15.61
N GLN A 277 19.54 -36.77 16.57
CA GLN A 277 20.00 -37.15 17.91
C GLN A 277 18.95 -37.94 18.67
N ASP A 278 17.67 -37.56 18.57
CA ASP A 278 16.57 -38.29 19.19
C ASP A 278 16.44 -39.70 18.61
N GLN A 279 16.59 -39.86 17.29
CA GLN A 279 16.62 -41.19 16.66
C GLN A 279 17.81 -42.05 17.14
N MET A 280 18.99 -41.45 17.30
CA MET A 280 20.15 -42.14 17.85
C MET A 280 19.97 -42.51 19.33
N LEU A 281 19.34 -41.66 20.13
CA LEU A 281 19.04 -41.96 21.53
C LEU A 281 18.09 -43.15 21.65
N VAL A 282 17.05 -43.20 20.82
CA VAL A 282 16.08 -44.32 20.80
C VAL A 282 16.76 -45.63 20.36
N SER A 283 17.63 -45.59 19.35
CA SER A 283 18.35 -46.81 18.91
C SER A 283 19.35 -47.28 19.97
N THR A 284 20.06 -46.36 20.62
CA THR A 284 21.01 -46.66 21.70
C THR A 284 20.29 -47.23 22.91
N SER A 285 19.13 -46.67 23.30
CA SER A 285 18.35 -47.21 24.43
C SER A 285 17.87 -48.64 24.16
N HIS A 286 17.44 -48.91 22.92
CA HIS A 286 17.03 -50.26 22.51
C HIS A 286 18.21 -51.25 22.54
N ALA A 287 19.39 -50.86 22.03
CA ALA A 287 20.59 -51.68 22.10
C ALA A 287 21.05 -51.96 23.55
N LEU A 288 20.91 -50.96 24.43
CA LEU A 288 21.18 -51.11 25.87
C LEU A 288 20.22 -52.12 26.51
N GLU A 289 18.94 -52.07 26.18
CA GLU A 289 17.93 -53.01 26.65
C GLU A 289 18.23 -54.44 26.19
N GLN A 290 18.63 -54.63 24.93
CA GLN A 290 19.07 -55.92 24.40
C GLN A 290 20.32 -56.44 25.11
N THR A 291 21.30 -55.57 25.37
CA THR A 291 22.52 -55.96 26.08
C THR A 291 22.22 -56.37 27.52
N ARG A 292 21.29 -55.66 28.16
CA ARG A 292 20.84 -55.96 29.54
C ARG A 292 20.14 -57.31 29.62
N THR A 293 19.26 -57.63 28.67
CA THR A 293 18.58 -58.94 28.62
C THR A 293 19.56 -60.09 28.38
N LEU A 294 20.54 -59.91 27.49
CA LEU A 294 21.62 -60.88 27.26
C LEU A 294 22.49 -61.08 28.51
N HIS A 295 22.84 -60.00 29.21
CA HIS A 295 23.61 -60.09 30.45
C HIS A 295 22.85 -60.86 31.54
N ASP A 296 21.55 -60.60 31.69
CA ASP A 296 20.71 -61.32 32.65
C ASP A 296 20.60 -62.82 32.30
N ASP A 297 20.49 -63.17 31.01
CA ASP A 297 20.51 -64.58 30.58
C ASP A 297 21.87 -65.25 30.85
N PHE A 298 22.97 -64.58 30.52
CA PHE A 298 24.32 -65.07 30.80
C PHE A 298 24.54 -65.29 32.29
N LYS A 299 24.09 -64.35 33.13
CA LYS A 299 24.18 -64.44 34.59
C LYS A 299 23.43 -65.67 35.12
N LYS A 300 22.20 -65.93 34.64
CA LYS A 300 21.44 -67.14 34.99
C LYS A 300 22.17 -68.42 34.59
N ARG A 301 22.74 -68.48 33.38
CA ARG A 301 23.51 -69.64 32.92
C ARG A 301 24.78 -69.85 33.74
N TYR A 302 25.47 -68.78 34.09
CA TYR A 302 26.67 -68.83 34.93
C TYR A 302 26.34 -69.32 36.35
N GLU A 303 25.24 -68.86 36.95
CA GLU A 303 24.76 -69.35 38.25
C GLU A 303 24.51 -70.87 38.22
N VAL A 304 23.87 -71.38 37.17
CA VAL A 304 23.67 -72.84 37.00
C VAL A 304 25.00 -73.58 36.89
N LEU A 305 25.94 -73.08 36.09
CA LEU A 305 27.29 -73.65 35.96
C LEU A 305 28.04 -73.66 37.29
N LEU A 306 27.93 -72.58 38.07
CA LEU A 306 28.57 -72.45 39.37
C LEU A 306 28.01 -73.47 40.36
N GLN A 307 26.68 -73.67 40.36
CA GLN A 307 26.05 -74.72 41.18
C GLN A 307 26.49 -76.14 40.77
N LEU A 308 26.57 -76.42 39.48
CA LEU A 308 27.07 -77.71 38.97
C LEU A 308 28.54 -77.94 39.35
N TYR A 309 29.40 -76.92 39.22
CA TYR A 309 30.80 -77.00 39.59
C TYR A 309 30.98 -77.25 41.09
N LEU A 310 30.27 -76.51 41.94
CA LEU A 310 30.26 -76.71 43.40
C LEU A 310 29.76 -78.12 43.77
N ALA A 311 28.72 -78.63 43.10
CA ALA A 311 28.24 -79.99 43.31
C ALA A 311 29.27 -81.07 42.92
N SER A 312 30.09 -80.82 41.88
CA SER A 312 31.10 -81.77 41.38
C SER A 312 32.45 -81.74 42.11
N SER A 313 32.83 -80.60 42.71
CA SER A 313 34.16 -80.37 43.32
C SER A 313 34.21 -80.64 44.83
N GLY A 314 33.08 -80.98 45.47
CA GLY A 314 33.04 -81.31 46.90
C GLY A 314 33.30 -80.14 47.85
N HIS A 315 33.41 -78.90 47.34
CA HIS A 315 33.58 -77.70 48.14
C HIS A 315 32.22 -77.05 48.43
N THR A 316 31.81 -77.09 49.69
CA THR A 316 30.72 -76.26 50.21
C THR A 316 31.23 -74.84 50.46
N SER A 317 30.86 -73.94 49.55
CA SER A 317 30.91 -72.46 49.62
C SER A 317 32.25 -71.73 49.37
N LEU A 318 32.13 -70.63 48.62
CA LEU A 318 32.98 -69.44 48.72
C LEU A 318 32.12 -68.35 49.40
N GLN A 319 32.67 -67.71 50.44
CA GLN A 319 32.15 -66.46 51.01
C GLN A 319 32.08 -65.37 49.94
#